data_AF-A0A367FL05-F1
#
_entry.id   AF-A0A367FL05-F1
#
_cell.length_a   1.000
_cell.length_b   1.000
_cell.length_c   1.000
_cell.angle_alpha   90.00
_cell.angle_beta   90.00
_cell.angle_gamma   90.00
#
_symmetry.space_group_name_H-M   'P 1'
#
loop_
_entity.id
_entity.type
_entity.pdbx_description
1 polymer ?
#
loop_
_entity_poly.entity_id
_entity_poly.type
_entity_poly.pdbx_seq_one_letter_code
_entity_poly.pdbx_strand_id
1 'polypeptide(L)'
;MITTNLPRRGRSTSYKDADHKGVVIYWRPGCTFCMRLRTRLRFTRLRYNEVNIWRDPEAAAFVRSVANGNETVPTVTVAGKAMVNPSKQQLLEAVKTHAPHLTSGDRDG
;
A
#
# COMPACT_ATOMS: atom_id res chain seq x y z
N MET A 1 6.07 -20.85 -36.35
CA MET A 1 6.59 -20.88 -34.97
C MET A 1 7.47 -19.66 -34.75
N ILE A 2 6.95 -18.62 -34.09
CA ILE A 2 7.78 -17.59 -33.45
C ILE A 2 7.09 -17.28 -32.12
N THR A 3 7.49 -18.00 -31.07
CA THR A 3 7.07 -17.73 -29.70
C THR A 3 7.97 -16.64 -29.15
N THR A 4 7.61 -15.37 -29.32
CA THR A 4 8.27 -14.27 -28.61
C THR A 4 7.72 -14.20 -27.19
N ASN A 5 8.20 -15.11 -26.35
CA ASN A 5 8.04 -15.02 -24.91
C ASN A 5 9.03 -13.97 -24.39
N LEU A 6 8.56 -12.78 -24.06
CA LEU A 6 9.39 -11.74 -23.44
C LEU A 6 8.77 -11.28 -22.11
N PRO A 7 9.20 -11.82 -20.95
CA PRO A 7 8.78 -11.29 -19.67
C PRO A 7 9.79 -10.24 -19.21
N ARG A 8 9.57 -8.95 -19.50
CA ARG A 8 10.38 -7.86 -18.91
C ARG A 8 9.62 -6.56 -18.64
N ARG A 9 9.03 -6.46 -17.43
CA ARG A 9 8.95 -5.23 -16.62
C ARG A 9 8.61 -5.55 -15.15
N GLY A 10 9.50 -6.28 -14.48
CA GLY A 10 9.35 -6.64 -13.06
C GLY A 10 9.66 -5.47 -12.12
N ARG A 11 8.63 -4.72 -11.71
CA ARG A 11 8.55 -4.06 -10.38
C ARG A 11 7.13 -3.59 -10.02
N SER A 12 6.35 -3.09 -11.00
CA SER A 12 4.97 -2.56 -10.78
C SER A 12 3.97 -3.66 -10.37
N THR A 13 4.17 -4.91 -10.80
CA THR A 13 3.29 -6.04 -10.46
C THR A 13 3.41 -6.50 -9.00
N SER A 14 4.60 -6.39 -8.38
CA SER A 14 4.85 -7.03 -7.09
C SER A 14 4.04 -6.42 -5.93
N TYR A 15 3.84 -5.11 -5.90
CA TYR A 15 3.02 -4.51 -4.83
C TYR A 15 1.52 -4.70 -5.08
N LYS A 16 1.10 -4.86 -6.35
CA LYS A 16 -0.31 -5.15 -6.70
C LYS A 16 -0.68 -6.57 -6.27
N ASP A 17 0.20 -7.54 -6.50
CA ASP A 17 0.03 -8.89 -5.99
C ASP A 17 0.04 -8.92 -4.45
N ALA A 18 0.92 -8.13 -3.83
CA ALA A 18 0.97 -7.98 -2.37
C ALA A 18 -0.22 -7.20 -1.80
N ASP A 19 -0.89 -6.36 -2.58
CA ASP A 19 -2.00 -5.52 -2.14
C ASP A 19 -3.18 -6.37 -1.66
N HIS A 20 -3.49 -7.44 -2.40
CA HIS A 20 -4.63 -8.31 -2.12
C HIS A 20 -4.55 -9.05 -0.78
N LYS A 21 -3.37 -9.13 -0.14
CA LYS A 21 -3.16 -9.82 1.14
C LYS A 21 -2.41 -8.97 2.17
N GLY A 22 -2.10 -7.73 1.86
CA GLY A 22 -1.12 -6.92 2.58
C GLY A 22 -1.59 -5.51 2.89
N VAL A 23 -0.64 -4.68 3.31
CA VAL A 23 -0.83 -3.24 3.46
C VAL A 23 0.12 -2.53 2.51
N VAL A 24 -0.39 -1.60 1.69
CA VAL A 24 0.44 -0.76 0.81
C VAL A 24 0.18 0.71 1.12
N ILE A 25 1.25 1.47 1.36
CA ILE A 25 1.22 2.91 1.59
C ILE A 25 1.72 3.64 0.35
N TYR A 26 0.82 4.35 -0.31
CA TYR A 26 1.12 5.25 -1.43
C TYR A 26 1.56 6.62 -0.89
N TRP A 27 2.70 7.11 -1.38
CA TRP A 27 3.34 8.32 -0.85
C TRP A 27 4.07 9.11 -1.93
N ARG A 28 4.53 10.33 -1.57
CA ARG A 28 5.46 11.13 -2.39
C ARG A 28 6.45 11.92 -1.51
N PRO A 29 7.62 12.34 -2.04
CA PRO A 29 8.56 13.21 -1.34
C PRO A 29 7.88 14.47 -0.78
N GLY A 30 8.32 14.92 0.41
CA GLY A 30 7.78 16.11 1.08
C GLY A 30 6.42 15.93 1.77
N CYS A 31 5.81 14.74 1.73
CA CYS A 31 4.53 14.47 2.39
C CYS A 31 4.67 14.36 3.93
N THR A 32 4.32 15.43 4.66
CA THR A 32 4.36 15.46 6.13
C THR A 32 3.42 14.45 6.80
N PHE A 33 2.23 14.23 6.24
CA PHE A 33 1.28 13.24 6.73
C PHE A 33 1.82 11.81 6.58
N CYS A 34 2.48 11.50 5.47
CA CYS A 34 3.11 10.21 5.22
C CYS A 34 4.22 9.94 6.25
N MET A 35 5.08 10.94 6.51
CA MET A 35 6.11 10.83 7.56
C MET A 35 5.50 10.58 8.95
N ARG A 36 4.44 11.32 9.31
CA ARG A 36 3.73 11.14 10.59
C ARG A 36 3.12 9.74 10.72
N LEU A 37 2.47 9.24 9.67
CA LEU A 37 1.88 7.90 9.67
C LEU A 37 2.96 6.82 9.84
N ARG A 38 4.05 6.89 9.07
CA ARG A 38 5.18 5.95 9.19
C ARG A 38 5.79 5.94 10.58
N THR A 39 6.08 7.11 11.15
CA THR A 39 6.63 7.20 12.51
C THR A 39 5.72 6.53 13.53
N ARG A 40 4.40 6.74 13.41
CA ARG A 40 3.41 6.09 14.27
C ARG A 40 3.34 4.57 14.08
N LEU A 41 3.56 4.09 12.85
CA LEU A 41 3.60 2.66 12.52
C LEU A 41 4.91 1.98 12.91
N ARG A 42 6.03 2.70 13.04
CA ARG A 42 7.31 2.12 13.50
C ARG A 42 7.21 1.49 14.90
N PHE A 43 6.29 1.96 15.72
CA PHE A 43 6.02 1.42 17.06
C PHE A 43 5.03 0.25 17.04
N THR A 44 4.60 -0.21 15.85
CA THR A 44 3.77 -1.40 15.68
C THR A 44 4.59 -2.51 15.01
N ARG A 45 4.11 -3.75 15.06
CA ARG A 45 4.70 -4.88 14.32
C ARG A 45 4.14 -5.03 12.89
N LEU A 46 3.38 -4.04 12.41
CA LEU A 46 2.71 -4.12 11.12
C LEU A 46 3.72 -4.05 9.97
N ARG A 47 3.72 -5.09 9.12
CA ARG A 47 4.47 -5.09 7.86
C ARG A 47 3.63 -4.41 6.78
N TYR A 48 4.27 -3.57 5.98
CA TYR A 48 3.64 -2.87 4.87
C TYR A 48 4.65 -2.59 3.76
N ASN A 49 4.15 -2.46 2.54
CA ASN A 49 4.92 -1.99 1.39
C ASN A 49 4.70 -0.50 1.18
N GLU A 50 5.65 0.15 0.51
CA GLU A 50 5.53 1.57 0.17
C GLU A 50 5.72 1.79 -1.32
N VAL A 51 4.86 2.63 -1.91
CA VAL A 51 4.89 2.95 -3.34
C VAL A 51 4.94 4.46 -3.53
N ASN A 52 5.99 4.94 -4.19
CA ASN A 52 6.13 6.35 -4.51
C ASN A 52 5.37 6.67 -5.80
N ILE A 53 4.26 7.42 -5.69
CA ILE A 53 3.40 7.72 -6.83
C ILE A 53 4.05 8.62 -7.88
N TRP A 54 5.10 9.37 -7.54
CA TRP A 54 5.86 10.16 -8.53
C TRP A 54 6.70 9.29 -9.45
N ARG A 55 7.01 8.06 -9.05
CA ARG A 55 7.83 7.12 -9.84
C ARG A 55 7.00 6.06 -10.55
N ASP A 56 5.73 5.96 -10.21
CA ASP A 56 4.81 4.96 -10.74
C ASP A 56 3.51 5.64 -11.22
N PRO A 57 3.35 5.84 -12.54
CA PRO A 57 2.17 6.48 -13.11
C PRO A 57 0.88 5.71 -12.83
N GLU A 58 0.95 4.38 -12.71
CA GLU A 58 -0.20 3.53 -12.41
C GLU A 58 -0.62 3.69 -10.96
N ALA A 59 0.34 3.78 -10.03
CA ALA A 59 0.06 4.10 -8.64
C ALA A 59 -0.56 5.51 -8.49
N ALA A 60 -0.06 6.50 -9.23
CA ALA A 60 -0.65 7.84 -9.24
C ALA A 60 -2.10 7.82 -9.78
N ALA A 61 -2.35 7.07 -10.86
CA ALA A 61 -3.69 6.90 -11.42
C ALA A 61 -4.64 6.22 -10.42
N PHE A 62 -4.18 5.18 -9.72
CA PHE A 62 -4.93 4.54 -8.65
C PHE A 62 -5.27 5.51 -7.51
N VAL A 63 -4.29 6.29 -7.03
CA VAL A 63 -4.56 7.28 -5.97
C VAL A 63 -5.61 8.29 -6.44
N ARG A 64 -5.52 8.79 -7.67
CA ARG A 64 -6.54 9.70 -8.22
C ARG A 64 -7.93 9.06 -8.29
N SER A 65 -8.04 7.78 -8.65
CA SER A 65 -9.34 7.12 -8.75
C SER A 65 -10.04 6.98 -7.40
N VAL A 66 -9.27 6.80 -6.30
CA VAL A 66 -9.84 6.65 -4.94
C VAL A 66 -9.91 7.96 -4.15
N ALA A 67 -9.22 9.01 -4.60
CA ALA A 67 -9.15 10.31 -3.92
C ALA A 67 -9.79 11.46 -4.73
N ASN A 68 -10.92 11.18 -5.38
CA ASN A 68 -11.73 12.17 -6.11
C ASN A 68 -10.93 12.94 -7.18
N GLY A 69 -10.09 12.23 -7.93
CA GLY A 69 -9.22 12.81 -8.97
C GLY A 69 -7.92 13.42 -8.45
N ASN A 70 -7.71 13.51 -7.14
CA ASN A 70 -6.53 14.13 -6.54
C ASN A 70 -5.42 13.12 -6.24
N GLU A 71 -4.18 13.57 -6.24
CA GLU A 71 -3.04 12.77 -5.76
C GLU A 71 -2.89 12.89 -4.23
N THR A 72 -3.95 12.61 -3.47
CA THR A 72 -3.94 12.75 -2.00
C THR A 72 -3.18 11.60 -1.36
N VAL A 73 -2.16 11.92 -0.57
CA VAL A 73 -1.33 10.96 0.16
C VAL A 73 -1.19 11.34 1.65
N PRO A 74 -1.02 10.38 2.57
CA PRO A 74 -0.92 8.94 2.33
C PRO A 74 -2.26 8.35 1.88
N THR A 75 -2.26 7.60 0.79
CA THR A 75 -3.37 6.67 0.48
C THR A 75 -2.87 5.30 0.89
N VAL A 76 -3.71 4.51 1.54
CA VAL A 76 -3.33 3.19 2.06
C VAL A 76 -4.34 2.18 1.59
N THR A 77 -3.86 1.01 1.17
CA THR A 77 -4.73 -0.15 0.92
C THR A 77 -4.48 -1.22 1.97
N VAL A 78 -5.53 -1.94 2.35
CA VAL A 78 -5.48 -3.11 3.22
C VAL A 78 -6.24 -4.24 2.55
N ALA A 79 -5.56 -5.30 2.13
CA ALA A 79 -6.16 -6.38 1.33
C ALA A 79 -6.96 -5.83 0.11
N GLY A 80 -6.41 -4.83 -0.59
CA GLY A 80 -7.07 -4.13 -1.70
C GLY A 80 -8.12 -3.07 -1.31
N LYS A 81 -8.49 -2.95 -0.03
CA LYS A 81 -9.43 -1.91 0.43
C LYS A 81 -8.70 -0.58 0.61
N ALA A 82 -9.01 0.40 -0.24
CA ALA A 82 -8.40 1.73 -0.19
C ALA A 82 -8.95 2.63 0.93
N MET A 83 -8.07 3.44 1.49
CA MET A 83 -8.32 4.46 2.52
C MET A 83 -7.49 5.70 2.20
N VAL A 84 -8.14 6.87 2.09
CA VAL A 84 -7.47 8.14 1.80
C VAL A 84 -7.14 8.86 3.11
N ASN A 85 -5.87 9.16 3.32
CA ASN A 85 -5.31 9.82 4.51
C ASN A 85 -5.80 9.25 5.86
N PRO A 86 -5.71 7.93 6.10
CA PRO A 86 -6.20 7.33 7.33
C PRO A 86 -5.32 7.68 8.54
N SER A 87 -5.94 7.71 9.72
CA SER A 87 -5.22 7.70 10.99
C SER A 87 -4.59 6.32 11.27
N LYS A 88 -3.63 6.27 12.21
CA LYS A 88 -3.05 5.00 12.68
C LYS A 88 -4.14 4.04 13.18
N GLN A 89 -5.11 4.55 13.95
CA GLN A 89 -6.18 3.73 14.51
C GLN A 89 -7.07 3.16 13.42
N GLN A 90 -7.51 4.01 12.47
CA GLN A 90 -8.32 3.56 11.32
C GLN A 90 -7.60 2.47 10.52
N LEU A 91 -6.31 2.63 10.27
CA LEU A 91 -5.51 1.62 9.57
C LEU A 91 -5.42 0.31 10.36
N LEU A 92 -5.16 0.34 11.67
CA LEU A 92 -5.06 -0.88 12.48
C LEU A 92 -6.41 -1.61 12.59
N GLU A 93 -7.52 -0.88 12.70
CA GLU A 93 -8.85 -1.50 12.66
C GLU A 93 -9.14 -2.13 11.30
N ALA A 94 -8.82 -1.43 10.20
CA ALA A 94 -8.95 -2.01 8.86
C ALA A 94 -8.10 -3.27 8.69
N VAL A 95 -6.89 -3.32 9.24
CA VAL A 95 -6.04 -4.53 9.23
C VAL A 95 -6.70 -5.68 10.00
N LYS A 96 -7.23 -5.44 11.20
CA LYS A 96 -7.95 -6.49 11.96
C LYS A 96 -9.14 -7.04 11.18
N THR A 97 -9.87 -6.18 10.47
CA THR A 97 -11.06 -6.58 9.71
C THR A 97 -10.72 -7.30 8.39
N HIS A 98 -9.76 -6.78 7.63
CA HIS A 98 -9.53 -7.20 6.24
C HIS A 98 -8.29 -8.06 6.04
N ALA A 99 -7.34 -8.01 6.96
CA ALA A 99 -6.10 -8.79 6.91
C ALA A 99 -5.70 -9.29 8.32
N PRO A 100 -6.58 -10.04 9.01
CA PRO A 100 -6.34 -10.47 10.39
C PRO A 100 -5.06 -11.31 10.55
N HIS A 101 -4.64 -12.02 9.49
CA HIS A 101 -3.38 -12.77 9.44
C HIS A 101 -2.13 -11.89 9.62
N LEU A 102 -2.24 -10.56 9.47
CA LEU A 102 -1.15 -9.62 9.74
C LEU A 102 -1.09 -9.15 11.21
N THR A 103 -2.10 -9.46 12.02
CA THR A 103 -2.20 -9.05 13.43
C THR A 103 -1.63 -10.08 14.39
N SER A 104 -1.79 -11.35 14.05
CA SER A 104 -1.13 -12.47 14.72
C SER A 104 0.25 -12.59 14.08
N GLY A 105 1.31 -12.25 14.80
CA GLY A 105 2.65 -12.66 14.36
C GLY A 105 2.61 -14.17 14.14
N ASP A 106 3.16 -14.65 13.02
CA ASP A 106 3.32 -16.06 12.70
C ASP A 106 3.58 -16.87 13.99
N ARG A 107 2.58 -17.65 14.39
CA ARG A 107 2.70 -18.71 15.41
C ARG A 107 2.58 -20.09 14.74
N ASP A 108 2.96 -20.17 13.47
CA ASP A 108 3.15 -21.44 12.77
C ASP A 108 4.46 -21.35 11.99
N GLY A 109 5.50 -22.01 12.52
CA GLY A 109 6.85 -22.09 11.95
C GLY A 109 7.91 -22.18 13.02
#